data_AF-A0A640QKM5-F1
#
_entry.id   AF-A0A640QKM5-F1
#
_cell.length_a   1.000
_cell.length_b   1.000
_cell.length_c   1.000
_cell.angle_alpha   90.00
_cell.angle_beta   90.00
_cell.angle_gamma   90.00
#
_symmetry.space_group_name_H-M   'P 1'
#
loop_
_entity.id
_entity.type
_entity.pdbx_description
1 polymer ?
#
loop_
_entity_poly.entity_id
_entity_poly.type
_entity_poly.pdbx_seq_one_letter_code
_entity_poly.pdbx_strand_id
1 'polypeptide(L)' 'MNVFEIELRFCVGERSVSMDDIDDKLYEAGFGDALVGHGGEGKVSITLSRTAASERALISSVQLLIKEIFPKATWL' A
#
# COMPACT_ATOMS: atom_id res chain seq x y z
N MET A 1 18.33 12.60 4.19
CA MET A 1 17.16 11.86 3.66
C MET A 1 16.50 12.76 2.63
N ASN A 2 15.92 12.18 1.58
CA ASN A 2 15.22 12.91 0.52
C ASN A 2 13.75 12.43 0.47
N VAL A 3 12.89 13.24 -0.15
CA VAL A 3 11.53 12.80 -0.48
C VAL A 3 11.60 11.94 -1.74
N PHE A 4 10.94 10.78 -1.69
CA PHE A 4 10.77 9.89 -2.83
C PHE A 4 9.29 9.65 -3.05
N GLU A 5 8.87 9.69 -4.31
CA GLU A 5 7.53 9.33 -4.75
C GLU A 5 7.59 7.90 -5.30
N ILE A 6 6.68 7.04 -4.85
CA ILE A 6 6.57 5.67 -5.34
C ILE A 6 5.12 5.33 -5.64
N GLU A 7 4.94 4.45 -6.63
CA GLU A 7 3.67 3.76 -6.89
C GLU A 7 3.90 2.26 -6.71
N LEU A 8 3.03 1.61 -5.94
CA LEU A 8 3.04 0.16 -5.77
C LEU A 8 1.66 -0.42 -6.05
N ARG A 9 1.65 -1.59 -6.69
CA ARG A 9 0.42 -2.34 -7.01
C ARG A 9 0.47 -3.71 -6.38
N PHE A 10 -0.64 -4.12 -5.79
CA PHE A 10 -0.78 -5.43 -5.17
C PHE A 10 -2.23 -5.90 -5.22
N CYS A 11 -2.45 -7.20 -5.03
CA CYS A 11 -3.76 -7.76 -4.74
C CYS A 11 -3.81 -8.10 -3.25
N VAL A 12 -4.88 -7.77 -2.52
CA VAL A 12 -5.02 -8.10 -1.08
C VAL A 12 -5.13 -9.61 -0.82
N GLY A 13 -5.46 -10.39 -1.87
CA GLY A 13 -5.57 -11.85 -1.81
C GLY A 13 -6.81 -12.38 -1.09
N GLU A 14 -7.62 -11.50 -0.51
CA GLU A 14 -8.90 -11.83 0.13
C GLU A 14 -10.07 -11.36 -0.74
N ARG A 15 -10.82 -12.33 -1.28
CA ARG A 15 -11.92 -12.06 -2.23
C ARG A 15 -13.12 -11.32 -1.63
N SER A 16 -13.21 -11.23 -0.30
CA SER A 16 -14.37 -10.70 0.42
C SER A 16 -14.11 -9.40 1.18
N VAL A 17 -12.91 -8.82 1.08
CA VAL A 17 -12.62 -7.53 1.73
C VAL A 17 -13.21 -6.42 0.85
N SER A 18 -14.02 -5.55 1.45
CA SER A 18 -14.61 -4.43 0.73
C SER A 18 -13.56 -3.34 0.46
N MET A 19 -13.85 -2.43 -0.48
CA MET A 19 -12.98 -1.27 -0.73
C MET A 19 -12.86 -0.40 0.52
N ASP A 20 -13.97 -0.18 1.24
CA ASP A 20 -14.00 0.59 2.48
C ASP A 20 -13.12 -0.06 3.56
N ASP A 21 -13.18 -1.38 3.74
CA ASP A 21 -12.32 -2.10 4.69
C ASP A 21 -10.83 -2.00 4.33
N ILE A 22 -10.49 -1.92 3.03
CA ILE A 22 -9.11 -1.73 2.56
C ILE A 22 -8.65 -0.32 2.93
N ASP A 23 -9.48 0.69 2.64
CA ASP A 23 -9.15 2.09 2.88
C ASP A 23 -9.00 2.38 4.38
N ASP A 24 -9.91 1.87 5.22
CA ASP A 24 -9.84 1.99 6.68
C ASP A 24 -8.53 1.40 7.22
N LYS A 25 -8.19 0.17 6.80
CA LYS A 25 -6.95 -0.50 7.21
C LYS A 25 -5.69 0.25 6.77
N LEU A 26 -5.69 0.79 5.55
CA LEU A 26 -4.57 1.60 5.04
C LEU A 26 -4.44 2.89 5.84
N TYR A 27 -5.55 3.57 6.12
CA TYR A 27 -5.57 4.80 6.91
C TYR A 27 -5.04 4.57 8.33
N GLU A 28 -5.54 3.54 9.02
CA GLU A 28 -5.09 3.14 10.36
C GLU A 28 -3.59 2.79 10.42
N ALA A 29 -3.05 2.23 9.33
CA ALA A 29 -1.63 1.93 9.19
C ALA A 29 -0.77 3.14 8.77
N GLY A 30 -1.36 4.33 8.71
CA GLY A 30 -0.66 5.57 8.43
C GLY A 30 -0.46 5.85 6.94
N PHE A 31 -1.29 5.31 6.06
CA PHE A 31 -1.33 5.66 4.62
C PHE A 31 -2.31 6.80 4.30
N GLY A 32 -2.66 7.64 5.29
CA GLY A 32 -3.54 8.79 5.07
C GLY A 32 -3.01 9.87 4.12
N ASP A 33 -1.73 9.80 3.74
CA ASP A 33 -1.06 10.62 2.73
C ASP A 33 -1.00 9.96 1.34
N ALA A 34 -1.47 8.73 1.19
CA ALA A 34 -1.41 7.99 -0.06
C ALA A 34 -2.67 8.20 -0.90
N LEU A 35 -2.49 8.28 -2.23
CA LEU A 35 -3.58 8.12 -3.18
C LEU A 35 -3.83 6.61 -3.38
N VAL A 36 -5.02 6.15 -2.98
CA VAL A 36 -5.43 4.75 -3.12
C VAL A 36 -6.32 4.60 -4.35
N GLY A 37 -5.96 3.66 -5.22
CA GLY A 37 -6.77 3.25 -6.38
C GLY A 37 -7.22 1.81 -6.20
N HIS A 38 -8.50 1.55 -6.50
CA HIS A 38 -9.08 0.21 -6.45
C HIS A 38 -9.28 -0.34 -7.85
N GLY A 39 -8.73 -1.53 -8.10
CA GLY A 39 -9.09 -2.39 -9.21
C GLY A 39 -9.96 -3.54 -8.71
N GLY A 40 -10.89 -3.99 -9.55
CA GLY A 40 -11.75 -5.14 -9.22
C GLY A 40 -10.95 -6.36 -8.74
N GLU A 41 -11.61 -7.21 -7.95
CA GLU A 41 -11.03 -8.42 -7.34
C GLU A 41 -9.94 -8.15 -6.29
N GLY A 42 -10.04 -7.03 -5.56
CA GLY A 42 -9.12 -6.70 -4.47
C GLY A 42 -7.74 -6.22 -4.92
N LYS A 43 -7.64 -5.70 -6.14
CA LYS A 43 -6.43 -5.05 -6.65
C LYS A 43 -6.36 -3.63 -6.10
N VAL A 44 -5.19 -3.23 -5.65
CA VAL A 44 -4.95 -1.93 -5.03
C VAL A 44 -3.69 -1.32 -5.64
N SER A 45 -3.75 -0.03 -5.94
CA SER A 45 -2.57 0.79 -6.21
C SER A 45 -2.44 1.84 -5.12
N ILE A 46 -1.23 2.03 -4.59
CA ILE A 46 -0.92 3.11 -3.67
C ILE A 46 0.16 4.00 -4.29
N THR A 47 -0.10 5.31 -4.35
CA THR A 47 0.91 6.31 -4.72
C THR A 47 1.14 7.21 -3.51
N LEU A 48 2.39 7.35 -3.08
CA LEU A 48 2.75 8.14 -1.90
C LEU A 48 4.11 8.80 -2.06
N SER A 49 4.31 9.89 -1.32
CA SER A 49 5.57 10.65 -1.29
C SER A 49 6.05 10.79 0.14
N ARG A 50 7.20 10.17 0.48
CA ARG A 50 7.73 10.17 1.86
C ARG A 50 9.23 10.37 1.91
N THR A 51 9.70 10.86 3.06
CA THR A 51 11.13 11.01 3.34
C THR A 51 11.75 9.65 3.65
N ALA A 52 12.82 9.29 2.95
CA ALA A 52 13.54 8.03 3.18
C ALA A 52 15.06 8.18 2.95
N ALA A 53 15.81 7.13 3.28
CA ALA A 53 17.25 7.04 2.97
C ALA A 53 17.51 6.79 1.48
N SER A 54 16.61 6.07 0.80
CA SER A 54 16.59 5.83 -0.64
C SER A 54 15.18 5.38 -1.06
N GLU A 55 14.87 5.46 -2.36
CA GLU A 55 13.62 4.93 -2.92
C GLU A 55 13.43 3.44 -2.58
N ARG A 56 14.48 2.62 -2.71
CA ARG A 56 14.44 1.19 -2.36
C ARG A 56 14.10 0.96 -0.88
N ALA A 57 14.61 1.81 0.01
CA ALA A 57 14.29 1.72 1.44
C ALA A 57 12.82 2.07 1.70
N LEU A 58 12.26 3.06 0.98
CA LEU A 58 10.84 3.39 1.05
C LEU A 58 9.98 2.24 0.54
N ILE A 59 10.29 1.69 -0.64
CA ILE A 59 9.60 0.53 -1.22
C ILE A 59 9.61 -0.64 -0.22
N SER A 60 10.78 -1.01 0.31
CA SER A 60 10.90 -2.14 1.24
C SER A 60 10.07 -1.95 2.50
N SER A 61 10.05 -0.72 3.05
CA SER A 61 9.28 -0.39 4.24
C SER A 61 7.77 -0.45 3.98
N VAL A 62 7.32 0.10 2.85
CA VAL A 62 5.91 0.04 2.46
C VAL A 62 5.48 -1.40 2.17
N GLN A 63 6.33 -2.19 1.51
CA GLN A 63 6.03 -3.60 1.25
C GLN A 63 5.86 -4.41 2.54
N LEU A 64 6.68 -4.14 3.56
CA LEU A 64 6.55 -4.76 4.87
C LEU A 64 5.21 -4.41 5.52
N LEU A 65 4.87 -3.12 5.60
CA LEU A 65 3.63 -2.64 6.21
C LEU A 65 2.39 -3.22 5.50
N ILE A 66 2.36 -3.19 4.16
CA ILE A 66 1.26 -3.79 3.39
C ILE A 66 1.14 -5.29 3.68
N LYS A 67 2.24 -6.00 3.88
CA LYS A 67 2.21 -7.41 4.27
C LYS A 67 1.72 -7.65 5.69
N GLU A 68 1.92 -6.71 6.61
CA GLU A 68 1.36 -6.78 7.96
C GLU A 68 -0.16 -6.54 7.94
N ILE A 69 -0.63 -5.57 7.15
CA ILE A 69 -2.06 -5.24 7.01
C ILE A 69 -2.83 -6.32 6.23
N PHE A 70 -2.23 -6.78 5.14
CA PHE A 70 -2.79 -7.77 4.22
C PHE A 70 -1.82 -8.96 4.08
N PRO A 71 -1.82 -9.93 5.01
CA PRO A 71 -0.87 -11.05 5.00
C PRO A 71 -0.83 -11.85 3.70
N LYS A 72 -1.99 -11.97 3.04
CA LYS A 72 -2.17 -12.68 1.77
C LYS A 72 -1.85 -11.83 0.54
N ALA A 73 -1.38 -10.59 0.71
CA ALA A 73 -1.14 -9.70 -0.41
C ALA A 73 -0.10 -10.25 -1.40
N THR A 74 -0.29 -10.01 -2.69
CA THR A 74 0.69 -10.37 -3.72
C THR A 74 1.01 -9.15 -4.57
N TRP A 75 2.30 -8.85 -4.72
CA TRP A 75 2.79 -7.75 -5.56
C TRP A 75 2.50 -8.03 -7.04
N LEU A 76 2.08 -7.00 -7.78
CA LEU A 76 1.74 -7.04 -9.20
C LEU A 76 2.81 -6.37 -10.07
#